data_AF-A0A933H2D3-F1
#
_entry.id   AF-A0A933H2D3-F1
#
_cell.length_a   1.000
_cell.length_b   1.000
_cell.length_c   1.000
_cell.angle_alpha   90.00
_cell.angle_beta   90.00
_cell.angle_gamma   90.00
#
_symmetry.space_group_name_H-M   'P 1'
#
loop_
_entity.id
_entity.type
_entity.pdbx_description
1 polymer ?
#
loop_
_entity_poly.entity_id
_entity_poly.type
_entity_poly.pdbx_seq_one_letter_code
_entity_poly.pdbx_strand_id
1 'polypeptide(L)'
;MSTPPAITREEFEAALTPEALRPLQILPGALAAGVLTFAMAVGVLFAQGSGAAEIPEGALQTLLTLSLANVLLTTSAAAMAVLLPGLMVRPGLVPMDSQERAALCLGRIRSAIIVRFAVLEGPALYGWVVCLVAQRNGVLSTDPRFWLNALSTLPFVAGVVLGFPTRERLKGIFETRILGGAGLS
;
A
#
# COMPACT_ATOMS: atom_id res chain seq x y z
N MET A 1 -3.27 41.32 6.97
CA MET A 1 -3.61 40.02 7.58
C MET A 1 -2.29 39.32 7.88
N SER A 2 -2.02 39.02 9.15
CA SER A 2 -0.81 38.30 9.55
C SER A 2 -0.91 36.85 9.07
N THR A 3 0.16 36.34 8.47
CA THR A 3 0.29 34.92 8.13
C THR A 3 0.17 34.11 9.42
N PRO A 4 -0.70 33.08 9.50
CA PRO A 4 -0.78 32.25 10.68
C PRO A 4 0.58 31.58 10.95
N PRO A 5 1.02 31.49 12.22
CA PRO A 5 2.35 30.98 12.55
C PRO A 5 2.49 29.52 12.11
N ALA A 6 3.64 29.14 11.56
CA ALA A 6 3.91 27.76 11.14
C ALA A 6 3.80 26.79 12.33
N ILE A 7 3.33 25.55 12.09
CA ILE A 7 3.26 24.49 13.11
C ILE A 7 4.69 24.18 13.56
N THR A 8 4.92 24.17 14.87
CA THR A 8 6.25 23.85 15.40
C THR A 8 6.46 22.34 15.47
N ARG A 9 7.73 21.92 15.52
CA ARG A 9 8.08 20.51 15.76
C ARG A 9 7.49 20.01 17.07
N GLU A 10 7.56 20.79 18.13
CA GLU A 10 7.07 20.42 19.46
C GLU A 10 5.56 20.17 19.47
N GLU A 11 4.79 21.03 18.79
CA GLU A 11 3.35 20.86 18.63
C GLU A 11 3.00 19.56 17.89
N PHE A 12 3.73 19.24 16.81
CA PHE A 12 3.53 17.99 16.09
C PHE A 12 3.91 16.77 16.94
N GLU A 13 5.01 16.84 17.69
CA GLU A 13 5.45 15.75 18.57
C GLU A 13 4.49 15.49 19.72
N ALA A 14 3.87 16.54 20.26
CA ALA A 14 2.81 16.44 21.26
C ALA A 14 1.56 15.73 20.70
N ALA A 15 1.24 15.93 19.42
CA ALA A 15 0.14 15.27 18.74
C ALA A 15 0.40 13.78 18.42
N LEU A 16 1.66 13.32 18.44
CA LEU A 16 2.04 11.92 18.21
C LEU A 16 1.85 11.05 19.47
N THR A 17 0.59 10.91 19.92
CA THR A 17 0.23 10.04 21.03
C THR A 17 0.22 8.56 20.61
N PRO A 18 0.40 7.61 21.56
CA PRO A 18 0.27 6.19 21.27
C PRO A 18 -1.08 5.82 20.64
N GLU A 19 -2.16 6.48 21.07
CA GLU A 19 -3.52 6.29 20.55
C GLU A 19 -3.64 6.72 19.09
N ALA A 20 -2.93 7.78 18.68
CA ALA A 20 -2.89 8.22 17.29
C ALA A 20 -2.03 7.30 16.40
N LEU A 21 -0.98 6.68 16.96
CA LEU A 21 -0.08 5.77 16.25
C LEU A 21 -0.66 4.37 16.03
N ARG A 22 -1.43 3.83 16.98
CA ARG A 22 -1.95 2.46 16.90
C ARG A 22 -2.76 2.18 15.62
N PRO A 23 -3.74 3.01 15.21
CA PRO A 23 -4.48 2.77 13.98
C PRO A 23 -3.59 2.78 12.73
N LEU A 24 -2.57 3.64 12.73
CA LEU A 24 -1.57 3.72 11.65
C LEU A 24 -0.76 2.44 11.51
N GLN A 25 -0.47 1.76 12.62
CA GLN A 25 0.34 0.52 12.63
C GLN A 25 -0.51 -0.72 12.38
N ILE A 26 -1.72 -0.76 12.94
CA ILE A 26 -2.64 -1.89 12.82
C ILE A 26 -3.09 -2.04 11.37
N LEU A 27 -3.45 -0.94 10.68
CA LEU A 27 -4.01 -1.03 9.35
C LEU A 27 -3.05 -1.69 8.33
N PRO A 28 -1.80 -1.24 8.12
CA PRO A 28 -0.88 -1.87 7.18
C PRO A 28 -0.57 -3.32 7.58
N GLY A 29 -0.49 -3.61 8.88
CA GLY A 29 -0.33 -4.97 9.39
C GLY A 29 -1.50 -5.88 9.01
N ALA A 30 -2.73 -5.39 9.15
CA ALA A 30 -3.94 -6.13 8.78
C ALA A 30 -4.03 -6.37 7.26
N LEU A 31 -3.72 -5.36 6.43
CA LEU A 31 -3.68 -5.51 4.97
C LEU A 31 -2.61 -6.54 4.55
N ALA A 32 -1.40 -6.45 5.13
CA ALA A 32 -0.34 -7.42 4.88
C ALA A 32 -0.74 -8.84 5.29
N ALA A 33 -1.34 -9.00 6.47
CA ALA A 33 -1.82 -10.29 6.95
C ALA A 33 -2.91 -10.87 6.02
N GLY A 34 -3.80 -10.04 5.48
CA GLY A 34 -4.81 -10.44 4.50
C GLY A 34 -4.19 -11.04 3.24
N VAL A 35 -3.26 -10.33 2.61
CA VAL A 35 -2.53 -10.81 1.42
C VAL A 35 -1.77 -12.10 1.70
N LEU A 36 -1.07 -12.19 2.83
CA LEU A 36 -0.30 -13.38 3.20
C LEU A 36 -1.20 -14.58 3.51
N THR A 37 -2.35 -14.35 4.14
CA THR A 37 -3.33 -15.42 4.40
C THR A 37 -3.91 -15.96 3.10
N PHE A 38 -4.21 -15.09 2.14
CA PHE A 38 -4.68 -15.50 0.82
C PHE A 38 -3.60 -16.25 0.04
N ALA A 39 -2.35 -15.77 0.07
CA ALA A 39 -1.19 -16.46 -0.49
C ALA A 39 -1.03 -17.88 0.07
N MET A 40 -1.12 -18.03 1.40
CA MET A 40 -1.07 -19.31 2.08
C MET A 40 -2.19 -20.24 1.61
N ALA A 41 -3.43 -19.73 1.48
CA ALA A 41 -4.55 -20.51 0.99
C ALA A 41 -4.32 -21.04 -0.43
N VAL A 42 -3.81 -20.20 -1.34
CA VAL A 42 -3.44 -20.61 -2.71
C VAL A 42 -2.33 -21.68 -2.67
N GLY A 43 -1.32 -21.51 -1.82
CA GLY A 43 -0.24 -22.49 -1.64
C GLY A 43 -0.74 -23.85 -1.14
N VAL A 44 -1.69 -23.87 -0.20
CA VAL A 44 -2.31 -25.11 0.30
C VAL A 44 -3.12 -25.79 -0.81
N LEU A 45 -3.91 -25.05 -1.58
CA LEU A 45 -4.67 -25.60 -2.71
C LEU A 45 -3.74 -26.19 -3.80
N PHE A 46 -2.60 -25.53 -4.04
CA PHE A 46 -1.56 -26.05 -4.94
C PHE A 46 -0.99 -27.38 -4.42
N ALA A 47 -0.62 -27.44 -3.14
CA ALA A 47 -0.04 -28.64 -2.52
C ALA A 47 -1.00 -29.84 -2.51
N GLN A 48 -2.32 -29.59 -2.47
CA GLN A 48 -3.35 -30.63 -2.55
C GLN A 48 -3.59 -31.15 -3.97
N GLY A 49 -2.97 -30.56 -5.00
CA GLY A 49 -3.21 -30.95 -6.38
C GLY A 49 -4.64 -30.67 -6.85
N SER A 50 -5.32 -29.69 -6.27
CA SER A 50 -6.76 -29.42 -6.50
C SER A 50 -7.11 -28.80 -7.87
N GLY A 51 -6.27 -29.01 -8.88
CA GLY A 51 -6.45 -28.47 -10.23
C GLY A 51 -7.30 -29.36 -11.11
N ALA A 52 -7.81 -28.81 -12.22
CA ALA A 52 -8.47 -29.60 -13.26
C ALA A 52 -7.51 -30.62 -13.88
N ALA A 53 -8.02 -31.83 -14.17
CA ALA A 53 -7.25 -32.88 -14.85
C ALA A 53 -6.94 -32.53 -16.31
N GLU A 54 -7.84 -31.78 -16.95
CA GLU A 54 -7.68 -31.27 -18.32
C GLU A 54 -7.75 -29.75 -18.30
N ILE A 55 -6.89 -29.11 -19.10
CA ILE A 55 -6.86 -27.65 -19.22
C ILE A 55 -7.99 -27.22 -20.16
N PRO A 56 -8.94 -26.40 -19.71
CA PRO A 56 -10.04 -25.93 -20.57
C PRO A 56 -9.53 -25.14 -21.78
N GLU A 57 -10.22 -25.27 -22.91
CA GLU A 57 -9.92 -24.49 -24.11
C GLU A 57 -10.01 -22.99 -23.81
N GLY A 58 -9.01 -22.22 -24.25
CA GLY A 58 -8.94 -20.78 -24.00
C GLY A 58 -8.46 -20.36 -22.61
N ALA A 59 -8.33 -21.28 -21.63
CA ALA A 59 -7.89 -20.95 -20.27
C ALA A 59 -6.51 -20.25 -20.27
N LEU A 60 -5.60 -20.70 -21.13
CA LEU A 60 -4.28 -20.09 -21.30
C LEU A 60 -4.38 -18.63 -21.76
N GLN A 61 -5.22 -18.36 -22.76
CA GLN A 61 -5.40 -17.00 -23.28
C GLN A 61 -5.99 -16.07 -22.22
N THR A 62 -7.00 -16.53 -21.47
CA THR A 62 -7.55 -15.79 -20.33
C THR A 62 -6.47 -15.49 -19.29
N LEU A 63 -5.66 -16.48 -18.90
CA LEU A 63 -4.59 -16.29 -17.91
C LEU A 63 -3.51 -15.32 -18.39
N LEU A 64 -3.17 -15.31 -19.68
CA LEU A 64 -2.25 -14.34 -20.26
C LEU A 64 -2.83 -12.92 -20.20
N THR A 65 -4.11 -12.74 -20.53
CA THR A 65 -4.79 -11.43 -20.41
C THR A 65 -4.81 -10.95 -18.96
N LEU A 66 -5.15 -11.83 -18.00
CA LEU A 66 -5.13 -11.50 -16.58
C LEU A 66 -3.71 -11.17 -16.08
N SER A 67 -2.70 -11.91 -16.54
CA SER A 67 -1.31 -11.65 -16.18
C SER A 67 -0.82 -10.30 -16.71
N LEU A 68 -1.20 -9.94 -17.94
CA LEU A 68 -0.91 -8.62 -18.50
C LEU A 68 -1.60 -7.50 -17.70
N ALA A 69 -2.87 -7.69 -17.35
CA ALA A 69 -3.59 -6.75 -16.49
C ALA A 69 -2.89 -6.58 -15.13
N ASN A 70 -2.41 -7.67 -14.53
CA ASN A 70 -1.67 -7.64 -13.27
C ASN A 70 -0.37 -6.81 -13.38
N VAL A 71 0.38 -6.96 -14.47
CA VAL A 71 1.58 -6.16 -14.73
C VAL A 71 1.25 -4.66 -14.84
N LEU A 72 0.20 -4.30 -15.57
CA LEU A 72 -0.25 -2.91 -15.71
C LEU A 72 -0.73 -2.33 -14.37
N LEU A 73 -1.49 -3.10 -13.60
CA LEU A 73 -1.95 -2.70 -12.27
C LEU A 73 -0.77 -2.51 -11.31
N THR A 74 0.18 -3.43 -11.30
CA THR A 74 1.35 -3.37 -10.41
C THR A 74 2.23 -2.16 -10.73
N THR A 75 2.52 -1.92 -12.00
CA THR A 75 3.37 -0.79 -12.43
C THR A 75 2.69 0.56 -12.19
N SER A 76 1.40 0.70 -12.50
CA SER A 76 0.64 1.93 -12.23
C SER A 76 0.50 2.19 -10.74
N ALA A 77 0.18 1.18 -9.93
CA ALA A 77 0.10 1.30 -8.48
C ALA A 77 1.44 1.68 -7.85
N ALA A 78 2.55 1.08 -8.31
CA ALA A 78 3.89 1.43 -7.84
C ALA A 78 4.22 2.91 -8.12
N ALA A 79 3.91 3.40 -9.32
CA ALA A 79 4.07 4.81 -9.66
C ALA A 79 3.19 5.72 -8.77
N MET A 80 1.90 5.38 -8.62
CA MET A 80 0.97 6.12 -7.76
C MET A 80 1.41 6.15 -6.29
N ALA A 81 1.95 5.05 -5.77
CA ALA A 81 2.45 4.95 -4.40
C ALA A 81 3.62 5.90 -4.10
N VAL A 82 4.39 6.27 -5.13
CA VAL A 82 5.48 7.25 -5.05
C VAL A 82 4.95 8.69 -5.18
N LEU A 83 4.01 8.93 -6.09
CA LEU A 83 3.52 10.27 -6.43
C LEU A 83 2.46 10.80 -5.45
N LEU A 84 1.50 9.97 -5.03
CA LEU A 84 0.34 10.39 -4.23
C LEU A 84 0.69 11.03 -2.88
N PRO A 85 1.66 10.52 -2.09
CA PRO A 85 1.97 11.13 -0.80
C PRO A 85 2.39 12.60 -0.93
N GLY A 86 3.11 12.97 -2.00
CA GLY A 86 3.50 14.36 -2.25
C GLY A 86 2.33 15.27 -2.61
N LEU A 87 1.29 14.73 -3.24
CA LEU A 87 0.07 15.47 -3.59
C LEU A 87 -0.86 15.64 -2.38
N MET A 88 -0.95 14.63 -1.52
CA MET A 88 -1.87 14.62 -0.38
C MET A 88 -1.36 15.41 0.84
N VAL A 89 -0.05 15.51 1.03
CA VAL A 89 0.58 16.19 2.18
C VAL A 89 0.90 17.65 1.86
N ARG A 90 0.02 18.34 1.13
CA ARG A 90 0.19 19.78 0.88
C ARG A 90 -0.36 20.59 2.06
N PRO A 91 0.40 21.56 2.61
CA PRO A 91 -0.09 22.44 3.65
C PRO A 91 -1.14 23.40 3.07
N GLY A 92 -2.42 23.13 3.29
CA GLY A 92 -3.48 24.11 3.12
C GLY A 92 -3.40 25.19 4.20
N LEU A 93 -3.49 26.46 3.78
CA LEU A 93 -3.57 27.64 4.65
C LEU A 93 -4.97 27.76 5.25
N VAL A 94 -5.29 26.94 6.25
CA VAL A 94 -6.53 27.11 7.00
C VAL A 94 -6.20 27.79 8.33
N PRO A 95 -6.80 28.96 8.65
CA PRO A 95 -6.66 29.58 9.96
C PRO A 95 -7.36 28.70 10.99
N MET A 96 -6.57 27.97 11.77
CA MET A 96 -6.99 27.04 12.82
C MET A 96 -6.04 27.23 14.01
N ASP A 97 -6.43 26.75 15.19
CA ASP A 97 -5.54 26.77 16.34
C ASP A 97 -4.29 25.89 16.11
N SER A 98 -3.24 26.00 16.94
CA SER A 98 -2.02 25.20 16.78
C SER A 98 -2.24 23.68 16.94
N GLN A 99 -3.06 23.27 17.90
CA GLN A 99 -3.42 21.87 18.18
C GLN A 99 -4.27 21.27 17.06
N GLU A 100 -5.28 21.99 16.57
CA GLU A 100 -6.11 21.60 15.42
C GLU A 100 -5.28 21.44 14.15
N ARG A 101 -4.31 22.34 13.93
CA ARG A 101 -3.39 22.26 12.78
C ARG A 101 -2.48 21.05 12.87
N ALA A 102 -1.92 20.76 14.04
CA ALA A 102 -1.11 19.56 14.26
C ALA A 102 -1.93 18.28 14.02
N ALA A 103 -3.17 18.23 14.51
CA ALA A 103 -4.09 17.12 14.27
C ALA A 103 -4.46 16.96 12.79
N LEU A 104 -4.75 18.06 12.08
CA LEU A 104 -5.03 18.06 10.64
C LEU A 104 -3.82 17.56 9.84
N CYS A 105 -2.63 18.03 10.19
CA CYS A 105 -1.37 17.62 9.60
C CYS A 105 -1.15 16.10 9.75
N LEU A 106 -1.30 15.59 10.98
CA LEU A 106 -1.21 14.16 11.25
C LEU A 106 -2.29 13.37 10.49
N GLY A 107 -3.51 13.91 10.40
CA GLY A 107 -4.60 13.36 9.61
C GLY A 107 -4.26 13.23 8.12
N ARG A 108 -3.61 14.23 7.51
CA ARG A 108 -3.16 14.18 6.11
C ARG A 108 -2.06 13.16 5.89
N ILE A 109 -1.05 13.12 6.77
CA ILE A 109 0.01 12.11 6.73
C ILE A 109 -0.60 10.71 6.83
N ARG A 110 -1.54 10.52 7.76
CA ARG A 110 -2.27 9.26 7.91
C ARG A 110 -3.01 8.88 6.64
N SER A 111 -3.83 9.76 6.08
CA SER A 111 -4.56 9.46 4.85
C SER A 111 -3.62 9.13 3.69
N ALA A 112 -2.50 9.84 3.55
CA ALA A 112 -1.50 9.55 2.53
C ALA A 112 -0.88 8.15 2.68
N ILE A 113 -0.56 7.74 3.91
CA ILE A 113 -0.03 6.41 4.21
C ILE A 113 -1.07 5.32 3.90
N ILE A 114 -2.32 5.52 4.34
CA ILE A 114 -3.43 4.57 4.10
C ILE A 114 -3.65 4.37 2.59
N VAL A 115 -3.79 5.48 1.85
CA VAL A 115 -4.02 5.43 0.40
C VAL A 115 -2.85 4.76 -0.31
N ARG A 116 -1.60 5.07 0.08
CA ARG A 116 -0.42 4.42 -0.48
C ARG A 116 -0.46 2.90 -0.32
N PHE A 117 -0.81 2.39 0.86
CA PHE A 117 -0.88 0.95 1.10
C PHE A 117 -2.06 0.29 0.37
N ALA A 118 -3.23 0.92 0.38
CA ALA A 118 -4.40 0.41 -0.34
C ALA A 118 -4.15 0.29 -1.86
N VAL A 119 -3.46 1.28 -2.45
CA VAL A 119 -3.10 1.26 -3.87
C VAL A 119 -2.16 0.10 -4.21
N LEU A 120 -1.21 -0.23 -3.33
CA LEU A 120 -0.28 -1.35 -3.53
C LEU A 120 -0.89 -2.72 -3.21
N GLU A 121 -1.84 -2.79 -2.29
CA GLU A 121 -2.54 -4.01 -1.90
C GLU A 121 -3.37 -4.59 -3.05
N GLY A 122 -4.06 -3.74 -3.82
CA GLY A 122 -4.93 -4.16 -4.92
C GLY A 122 -4.23 -5.10 -5.92
N PRO A 123 -3.12 -4.67 -6.55
CA PRO A 123 -2.35 -5.53 -7.45
C PRO A 123 -1.77 -6.77 -6.75
N ALA A 124 -1.35 -6.67 -5.49
CA ALA A 124 -0.84 -7.81 -4.73
C ALA A 124 -1.90 -8.91 -4.58
N LEU A 125 -3.12 -8.56 -4.15
CA LEU A 125 -4.24 -9.50 -4.10
C LEU A 125 -4.62 -10.01 -5.49
N TYR A 126 -4.66 -9.13 -6.49
CA TYR A 126 -5.00 -9.48 -7.86
C TYR A 126 -4.04 -10.55 -8.42
N GLY A 127 -2.73 -10.40 -8.21
CA GLY A 127 -1.75 -11.40 -8.62
C GLY A 127 -2.02 -12.79 -8.02
N TRP A 128 -2.39 -12.86 -6.74
CA TRP A 128 -2.80 -14.11 -6.11
C TRP A 128 -4.12 -14.66 -6.65
N VAL A 129 -5.06 -13.81 -7.04
CA VAL A 129 -6.28 -14.24 -7.75
C VAL A 129 -5.92 -14.87 -9.09
N VAL A 130 -4.98 -14.31 -9.85
CA VAL A 130 -4.49 -14.92 -11.10
C VAL A 130 -3.87 -16.30 -10.83
N CYS A 131 -3.04 -16.43 -9.79
CA CYS A 131 -2.47 -17.73 -9.40
C CYS A 131 -3.56 -18.73 -8.98
N LEU A 132 -4.59 -18.30 -8.26
CA LEU A 132 -5.72 -19.15 -7.87
C LEU A 132 -6.50 -19.64 -9.10
N VAL A 133 -6.77 -18.76 -10.06
CA VAL A 133 -7.45 -19.13 -11.32
C VAL A 133 -6.58 -20.09 -12.13
N ALA A 134 -5.26 -19.86 -12.20
CA ALA A 134 -4.34 -20.77 -12.87
C ALA A 134 -4.32 -22.15 -12.22
N GLN A 135 -4.33 -22.21 -10.89
CA GLN A 135 -4.39 -23.46 -10.13
C GLN A 135 -5.69 -24.21 -10.39
N ARG A 136 -6.84 -23.52 -10.35
CA ARG A 136 -8.15 -24.13 -10.61
C ARG A 136 -8.25 -24.75 -12.01
N ASN A 137 -7.63 -24.14 -13.01
CA ASN A 137 -7.61 -24.63 -14.38
C ASN A 137 -6.50 -25.67 -14.66
N GLY A 138 -5.74 -26.09 -13.64
CA GLY A 138 -4.62 -27.05 -13.82
C GLY A 138 -3.41 -26.48 -14.56
N VAL A 139 -3.42 -25.18 -14.90
CA VAL A 139 -2.35 -24.53 -15.66
C VAL A 139 -1.12 -24.25 -14.77
N LEU A 140 -1.33 -23.99 -13.48
CA LEU A 140 -0.21 -23.64 -12.58
C LEU A 140 0.76 -24.81 -12.34
N SER A 141 0.28 -26.05 -12.41
CA SER A 141 1.10 -27.26 -12.30
C SER A 141 1.87 -27.60 -13.58
N THR A 142 1.33 -27.24 -14.75
CA THR A 142 1.95 -27.51 -16.05
C THR A 142 2.88 -26.39 -16.50
N ASP A 143 2.51 -25.14 -16.22
CA ASP A 143 3.29 -23.95 -16.51
C ASP A 143 3.54 -23.13 -15.22
N PRO A 144 4.67 -23.37 -14.53
CA PRO A 144 4.97 -22.68 -13.28
C PRO A 144 5.24 -21.19 -13.47
N ARG A 145 5.38 -20.68 -14.70
CA ARG A 145 5.61 -19.24 -14.95
C ARG A 145 4.46 -18.36 -14.47
N PHE A 146 3.25 -18.91 -14.33
CA PHE A 146 2.12 -18.15 -13.77
C PHE A 146 2.30 -17.77 -12.29
N TRP A 147 3.24 -18.39 -11.56
CA TRP A 147 3.67 -17.94 -10.23
C TRP A 147 4.30 -16.55 -10.24
N LEU A 148 4.80 -16.06 -11.39
CA LEU A 148 5.34 -14.71 -11.50
C LEU A 148 4.29 -13.64 -11.16
N ASN A 149 2.99 -13.93 -11.29
CA ASN A 149 1.93 -13.03 -10.85
C ASN A 149 1.97 -12.74 -9.35
N ALA A 150 2.43 -13.69 -8.52
CA ALA A 150 2.60 -13.50 -7.09
C ALA A 150 3.69 -12.46 -6.75
N LEU A 151 4.62 -12.16 -7.68
CA LEU A 151 5.65 -11.14 -7.48
C LEU A 151 5.08 -9.72 -7.33
N SER A 152 3.85 -9.48 -7.77
CA SER A 152 3.10 -8.24 -7.50
C SER A 152 2.93 -7.96 -5.99
N THR A 153 3.12 -8.97 -5.13
CA THR A 153 3.11 -8.83 -3.67
C THR A 153 4.39 -8.17 -3.13
N LEU A 154 5.52 -8.27 -3.84
CA LEU A 154 6.80 -7.77 -3.35
C LEU A 154 6.80 -6.25 -3.11
N PRO A 155 6.33 -5.38 -4.02
CA PRO A 155 6.25 -3.94 -3.77
C PRO A 155 5.37 -3.59 -2.58
N PHE A 156 4.29 -4.32 -2.36
CA PHE A 156 3.39 -4.11 -1.23
C PHE A 156 4.05 -4.50 0.10
N VAL A 157 4.60 -5.72 0.21
CA VAL A 157 5.28 -6.18 1.43
C VAL A 157 6.51 -5.33 1.73
N ALA A 158 7.33 -5.02 0.72
CA ALA A 158 8.45 -4.11 0.87
C ALA A 158 7.97 -2.73 1.31
N GLY A 159 6.87 -2.23 0.74
CA GLY A 159 6.22 -1.00 1.16
C GLY A 159 5.82 -1.00 2.63
N VAL A 160 5.19 -2.07 3.13
CA VAL A 160 4.75 -2.19 4.53
C VAL A 160 5.95 -2.27 5.47
N VAL A 161 6.94 -3.11 5.18
CA VAL A 161 8.15 -3.29 6.01
C VAL A 161 8.99 -2.02 6.02
N LEU A 162 9.33 -1.51 4.82
CA LEU A 162 10.17 -0.33 4.67
C LEU A 162 9.42 0.96 4.97
N GLY A 163 8.10 0.96 5.06
CA GLY A 163 7.24 2.13 5.28
C GLY A 163 6.48 2.11 6.60
N PHE A 164 6.78 1.16 7.49
CA PHE A 164 6.04 0.97 8.73
C PHE A 164 6.01 2.27 9.57
N PRO A 165 4.82 2.71 10.05
CA PRO A 165 4.67 4.01 10.70
C PRO A 165 5.17 3.97 12.14
N THR A 166 6.48 4.19 12.29
CA THR A 166 7.16 4.48 13.54
C THR A 166 7.08 5.98 13.84
N ARG A 167 7.18 6.35 15.12
CA ARG A 167 7.15 7.75 15.57
C ARG A 167 8.21 8.59 14.87
N GLU A 168 9.43 8.08 14.77
CA GLU A 168 10.62 8.72 14.18
C GLU A 168 10.41 9.00 12.69
N ARG A 169 9.81 8.04 11.98
CA ARG A 169 9.48 8.18 10.55
C ARG A 169 8.41 9.24 10.31
N LEU A 170 7.38 9.31 11.14
CA LEU A 170 6.37 10.36 11.02
C LEU A 170 6.96 11.75 11.27
N LYS A 171 7.87 11.88 12.24
CA LYS A 171 8.65 13.11 12.44
C LYS A 171 9.46 13.48 11.19
N GLY A 172 10.19 12.51 10.61
CA GLY A 172 10.94 12.75 9.38
C GLY A 172 10.07 13.16 8.18
N ILE A 173 8.87 12.59 8.05
CA ILE A 173 7.89 13.01 7.03
C ILE A 173 7.45 14.46 7.27
N PHE A 174 7.15 14.83 8.51
CA PHE A 174 6.78 16.19 8.88
C PHE A 174 7.90 17.19 8.54
N GLU A 175 9.13 16.90 8.95
CA GLU A 175 10.29 17.75 8.69
C GLU A 175 10.56 17.92 7.18
N THR A 176 10.53 16.82 6.42
CA THR A 176 10.86 16.87 4.98
C THR A 176 9.74 17.46 4.12
N ARG A 177 8.48 17.14 4.40
CA ARG A 177 7.35 17.49 3.51
C ARG A 177 6.61 18.76 3.93
N ILE A 178 6.62 19.11 5.21
CA ILE A 178 5.83 20.22 5.74
C ILE A 178 6.73 21.40 6.09
N LEU A 179 7.80 21.17 6.86
CA LEU A 179 8.77 22.23 7.15
C LEU A 179 9.69 22.51 5.96
N GLY A 180 10.26 21.47 5.33
CA GLY A 180 11.12 21.61 4.16
C GLY A 180 10.41 22.11 2.90
N GLY A 181 9.11 21.82 2.78
CA GLY A 181 8.28 22.31 1.67
C GLY A 181 7.93 23.79 1.77
N ALA A 182 7.92 24.37 2.97
CA ALA A 182 7.61 25.78 3.21
C ALA A 182 8.77 26.75 2.86
N GLY A 183 9.98 26.23 2.61
CA GLY A 183 11.17 27.03 2.27
C GLY A 183 11.45 27.15 0.77
N LEU A 184 10.67 26.50 -0.10
CA LEU A 184 10.87 26.50 -1.56
C LEU A 184 9.73 27.20 -2.33
N SER A 185 8.82 27.89 -1.64
CA SER A 185 7.71 28.65 -2.21
C SER A 185 7.83 30.13 -1.91
#